data_AF-A0A955DPX7-F1
#
_entry.id   AF-A0A955DPX7-F1
#
_cell.length_a   1.000
_cell.length_b   1.000
_cell.length_c   1.000
_cell.angle_alpha   90.00
_cell.angle_beta   90.00
_cell.angle_gamma   90.00
#
_symmetry.space_group_name_H-M   'P 1'
#
loop_
_entity.id
_entity.type
_entity.pdbx_description
1 polymer ?
#
loop_
_entity_poly.entity_id
_entity_poly.type
_entity_poly.pdbx_seq_one_letter_code
_entity_poly.pdbx_strand_id
1 'polypeptide(L)'
;DGAAIMNQKTLADGAYGPYVRTMKRINMEEAFHFKSGEDMVLTLMSGTSKQKAMCQDAFDRWWYPSLMFFGPHDKPNVENLPPMRWRMKTETNDSLRQRFVNRFAPAALDLGLKIHIVEKDERGMVISKKPDENLAFDEASGNWTFTDPDWDEFFRVIRGGGPCNAARTGLRRMSYEQGQWVRKAIASGKVSVPPAA
;
A
#
# COMPACT_ATOMS: atom_id res chain seq x y z
N ASP A 1 -5.46 -0.35 0.86
CA ASP A 1 -6.17 -1.57 1.28
C ASP A 1 -6.14 -2.67 0.22
N GLY A 2 -6.54 -2.41 -1.03
CA GLY A 2 -6.54 -3.47 -2.08
C GLY A 2 -5.21 -4.24 -2.21
N ALA A 3 -4.07 -3.52 -2.26
CA ALA A 3 -2.75 -4.15 -2.29
C ALA A 3 -2.42 -4.90 -0.99
N ALA A 4 -2.80 -4.34 0.16
CA ALA A 4 -2.60 -4.95 1.47
C ALA A 4 -3.36 -6.27 1.60
N ILE A 5 -4.65 -6.30 1.25
CA ILE A 5 -5.48 -7.52 1.29
C ILE A 5 -4.91 -8.61 0.37
N MET A 6 -4.44 -8.26 -0.83
CA MET A 6 -3.81 -9.24 -1.71
C MET A 6 -2.58 -9.87 -1.08
N ASN A 7 -1.69 -9.05 -0.51
CA ASN A 7 -0.49 -9.53 0.17
C ASN A 7 -0.81 -10.28 1.47
N GLN A 8 -1.74 -9.80 2.29
CA GLN A 8 -2.11 -10.44 3.55
C GLN A 8 -2.86 -11.76 3.33
N LYS A 9 -3.60 -11.91 2.23
CA LYS A 9 -4.26 -13.17 1.88
C LYS A 9 -3.24 -14.29 1.67
N THR A 10 -2.11 -14.03 1.02
CA THR A 10 -1.07 -15.06 0.85
C THR A 10 -0.41 -15.44 2.16
N LEU A 11 -0.25 -14.49 3.09
CA LEU A 11 0.25 -14.75 4.45
C LEU A 11 -0.73 -15.59 5.29
N ALA A 12 -2.02 -15.58 4.97
CA ALA A 12 -3.03 -16.43 5.60
C ALA A 12 -2.96 -17.91 5.18
N ASP A 13 -2.12 -18.23 4.19
CA ASP A 13 -1.88 -19.60 3.69
C ASP A 13 -0.44 -20.09 3.95
N GLY A 14 0.31 -19.34 4.77
CA GLY A 14 1.68 -19.67 5.15
C GLY A 14 1.82 -20.82 6.16
N ALA A 15 3.06 -21.14 6.54
CA ALA A 15 3.36 -22.27 7.43
C ALA A 15 3.22 -21.96 8.94
N TYR A 16 3.23 -20.69 9.34
CA TYR A 16 3.23 -20.32 10.77
C TYR A 16 1.82 -20.06 11.30
N GLY A 17 1.26 -21.04 12.01
CA GLY A 17 -0.13 -21.07 12.46
C GLY A 17 -0.63 -19.81 13.21
N PRO A 18 0.12 -19.22 14.16
CA PRO A 18 -0.30 -17.98 14.82
C PRO A 18 -0.48 -16.82 13.84
N TYR A 19 0.43 -16.66 12.88
CA TYR A 19 0.34 -15.57 11.91
C TYR A 19 -0.82 -15.78 10.94
N VAL A 20 -0.99 -17.01 10.45
CA VAL A 20 -2.12 -17.41 9.59
C VAL A 20 -3.47 -17.09 10.24
N ARG A 21 -3.68 -17.48 11.51
CA ARG A 21 -4.96 -17.23 12.20
C ARG A 21 -5.24 -15.74 12.39
N THR A 22 -4.20 -14.94 12.65
CA THR A 22 -4.32 -13.49 12.76
C THR A 22 -4.65 -12.85 11.41
N MET A 23 -3.96 -13.24 10.34
CA MET A 23 -4.24 -12.73 8.99
C MET A 23 -5.64 -13.08 8.52
N LYS A 24 -6.15 -14.28 8.83
CA LYS A 24 -7.55 -14.63 8.52
C LYS A 24 -8.56 -13.68 9.16
N ARG A 25 -8.33 -13.23 10.39
CA ARG A 25 -9.21 -12.26 11.06
C ARG A 25 -9.08 -10.87 10.46
N ILE A 26 -7.85 -10.38 10.31
CA ILE A 26 -7.58 -9.06 9.74
C ILE A 26 -8.16 -8.95 8.32
N ASN A 27 -7.94 -9.94 7.46
CA ASN A 27 -8.46 -9.94 6.09
C ASN A 27 -10.00 -9.85 6.03
N MET A 28 -10.72 -10.45 6.99
CA MET A 28 -12.20 -10.35 7.02
C MET A 28 -12.65 -8.91 7.33
N GLU A 29 -11.96 -8.22 8.24
CA GLU A 29 -12.27 -6.83 8.60
C GLU A 29 -11.81 -5.86 7.50
N GLU A 30 -10.60 -6.04 6.95
CA GLU A 30 -10.05 -5.17 5.90
C GLU A 30 -10.89 -5.20 4.62
N ALA A 31 -11.51 -6.34 4.28
CA ALA A 31 -12.38 -6.44 3.11
C ALA A 31 -13.57 -5.45 3.18
N PHE A 32 -14.10 -5.18 4.37
CA PHE A 32 -15.16 -4.19 4.56
C PHE A 32 -14.65 -2.77 4.30
N HIS A 33 -13.49 -2.40 4.87
CA HIS A 33 -12.89 -1.09 4.69
C HIS A 33 -12.50 -0.83 3.23
N PHE A 34 -11.92 -1.84 2.58
CA PHE A 34 -11.63 -1.78 1.16
C PHE A 34 -12.89 -1.53 0.33
N LYS A 35 -14.00 -2.22 0.63
CA LYS A 35 -15.26 -2.00 -0.11
C LYS A 35 -15.83 -0.60 0.10
N SER A 36 -15.71 -0.07 1.31
CA SER A 36 -16.05 1.33 1.59
C SER A 36 -15.20 2.31 0.78
N GLY A 37 -13.89 2.06 0.65
CA GLY A 37 -13.01 2.85 -0.21
C GLY A 37 -13.39 2.80 -1.69
N GLU A 38 -13.76 1.62 -2.22
CA GLU A 38 -14.27 1.48 -3.59
C GLU A 38 -15.54 2.31 -3.81
N ASP A 39 -16.47 2.29 -2.86
CA ASP A 39 -17.72 3.04 -2.94
C ASP A 39 -17.49 4.57 -2.95
N MET A 40 -16.51 5.04 -2.17
CA MET A 40 -16.10 6.45 -2.19
C MET A 40 -15.53 6.86 -3.56
N VAL A 41 -14.69 6.02 -4.16
CA VAL A 41 -14.13 6.27 -5.50
C VAL A 41 -15.26 6.31 -6.54
N LEU A 42 -16.17 5.33 -6.51
CA LEU A 42 -17.34 5.29 -7.39
C LEU A 42 -18.22 6.53 -7.25
N THR A 43 -18.47 6.97 -6.02
CA THR A 43 -19.25 8.17 -5.72
C THR A 43 -18.60 9.42 -6.34
N LEU A 44 -17.28 9.59 -6.17
CA LEU A 44 -16.57 10.73 -6.74
C LEU A 44 -16.53 10.69 -8.27
N MET A 45 -16.29 9.50 -8.84
CA MET A 45 -16.25 9.30 -10.29
C MET A 45 -17.63 9.37 -10.95
N SER A 46 -18.72 9.24 -10.18
CA SER A 46 -20.09 9.47 -10.66
C SER A 46 -20.57 10.90 -10.42
N GLY A 47 -19.76 11.74 -9.78
CA GLY A 47 -20.13 13.09 -9.38
C GLY A 47 -19.80 14.17 -10.41
N THR A 48 -19.69 15.39 -9.90
CA THR A 48 -19.31 16.60 -10.65
C THR A 48 -17.90 16.50 -11.24
N SER A 49 -17.60 17.35 -12.23
CA SER A 49 -16.25 17.45 -12.80
C SER A 49 -15.18 17.75 -11.74
N LYS A 50 -15.52 18.51 -10.70
CA LYS A 50 -14.61 18.79 -9.57
C LYS A 50 -14.33 17.53 -8.74
N GLN A 51 -15.33 16.69 -8.49
CA GLN A 51 -15.16 15.43 -7.76
C GLN A 51 -14.34 14.41 -8.56
N LYS A 52 -14.61 14.28 -9.86
CA LYS A 52 -13.80 13.47 -10.79
C LYS A 52 -12.34 13.91 -10.80
N ALA A 53 -12.08 15.22 -10.92
CA ALA A 53 -10.73 15.77 -10.90
C ALA A 53 -10.02 15.52 -9.56
N MET A 54 -10.73 15.65 -8.44
CA MET A 54 -10.18 15.35 -7.10
C MET A 54 -9.81 13.87 -6.95
N CYS A 55 -10.66 12.98 -7.45
CA CYS A 55 -10.38 11.54 -7.44
C CYS A 55 -9.16 11.21 -8.31
N GLN A 56 -9.11 11.76 -9.54
CA GLN A 56 -7.97 11.58 -10.43
C GLN A 56 -6.66 12.09 -9.84
N ASP A 57 -6.66 13.25 -9.18
CA ASP A 57 -5.47 13.78 -8.50
C ASP A 57 -4.97 12.84 -7.38
N ALA A 58 -5.89 12.30 -6.58
CA ALA A 58 -5.54 11.31 -5.57
C ALA A 58 -5.01 10.02 -6.20
N PHE A 59 -5.64 9.55 -7.27
CA PHE A 59 -5.23 8.36 -8.00
C PHE A 59 -3.82 8.50 -8.58
N ASP A 60 -3.51 9.63 -9.22
CA ASP A 60 -2.18 9.95 -9.78
C ASP A 60 -1.10 9.88 -8.69
N ARG A 61 -1.38 10.37 -7.48
CA ARG A 61 -0.43 10.34 -6.35
C ARG A 61 -0.21 8.93 -5.79
N TRP A 62 -1.24 8.07 -5.81
CA TRP A 62 -1.25 6.81 -5.05
C TRP A 62 -1.07 5.54 -5.89
N TRP A 63 -1.23 5.59 -7.21
CA TRP A 63 -1.10 4.40 -8.07
C TRP A 63 0.26 3.70 -7.91
N TYR A 64 1.36 4.38 -8.20
CA TYR A 64 2.71 3.78 -8.10
C TYR A 64 3.12 3.40 -6.66
N PRO A 65 2.85 4.22 -5.62
CA PRO A 65 3.03 3.77 -4.24
C PRO A 65 2.28 2.48 -3.89
N SER A 66 1.11 2.24 -4.49
CA SER A 66 0.36 1.00 -4.30
C SER A 66 1.05 -0.21 -4.96
N LEU A 67 1.72 -0.02 -6.09
CA LEU A 67 2.54 -1.05 -6.75
C LEU A 67 3.83 -1.36 -5.97
N MET A 68 4.46 -0.32 -5.42
CA MET A 68 5.65 -0.44 -4.57
C MET A 68 5.36 -1.18 -3.26
N PHE A 69 4.11 -1.24 -2.83
CA PHE A 69 3.68 -1.92 -1.60
C PHE A 69 4.09 -3.41 -1.56
N PHE A 70 4.13 -4.06 -2.73
CA PHE A 70 4.52 -5.47 -2.84
C PHE A 70 6.02 -5.70 -2.65
N GLY A 71 6.82 -4.63 -2.66
CA GLY A 71 8.27 -4.69 -2.57
C GLY A 71 8.97 -4.74 -3.93
N PRO A 72 10.31 -4.79 -3.93
CA PRO A 72 11.12 -4.78 -5.14
C PRO A 72 10.93 -6.07 -5.95
N HIS A 73 11.45 -6.07 -7.17
CA HIS A 73 11.50 -7.25 -8.04
C HIS A 73 12.05 -8.48 -7.35
N ASP A 74 11.52 -9.62 -7.78
CA ASP A 74 11.97 -10.90 -7.30
C ASP A 74 13.40 -11.19 -7.77
N LYS A 75 14.20 -11.81 -6.89
CA LYS A 75 15.52 -12.30 -7.28
C LYS A 75 15.37 -13.57 -8.12
N PRO A 76 16.31 -13.88 -9.03
CA PRO A 76 16.26 -15.11 -9.82
C PRO A 76 16.14 -16.40 -9.00
N ASN A 77 16.60 -16.38 -7.75
CA ASN A 77 16.53 -17.51 -6.82
C ASN A 77 15.45 -17.36 -5.73
N VAL A 78 14.42 -16.52 -5.95
CA VAL A 78 13.40 -16.18 -4.93
C VAL A 78 12.77 -17.41 -4.28
N GLU A 79 12.50 -18.46 -5.05
CA GLU A 79 11.92 -19.73 -4.58
C GLU A 79 12.80 -20.46 -3.56
N ASN A 80 14.11 -20.29 -3.65
CA ASN A 80 15.07 -20.91 -2.74
C ASN A 80 15.34 -20.07 -1.48
N LEU A 81 14.87 -18.82 -1.45
CA LEU A 81 15.06 -17.94 -0.29
C LEU A 81 14.19 -18.40 0.88
N PRO A 82 14.62 -18.19 2.14
CA PRO A 82 13.88 -18.64 3.32
C PRO A 82 12.39 -18.27 3.35
N PRO A 83 11.96 -17.05 2.94
CA PRO A 83 10.54 -16.70 2.96
C PRO A 83 9.66 -17.61 2.09
N MET A 84 10.11 -17.98 0.90
CA MET A 84 9.37 -18.88 -0.01
C MET A 84 9.57 -20.33 0.39
N ARG A 85 10.83 -20.76 0.60
CA ARG A 85 11.18 -22.14 0.94
C ARG A 85 10.49 -22.63 2.22
N TRP A 86 10.36 -21.78 3.23
CA TRP A 86 9.66 -22.10 4.48
C TRP A 86 8.17 -21.74 4.46
N ARG A 87 7.65 -21.35 3.29
CA ARG A 87 6.26 -20.93 3.09
C ARG A 87 5.82 -19.86 4.10
N MET A 88 6.70 -18.91 4.41
CA MET A 88 6.32 -17.69 5.13
C MET A 88 5.57 -16.74 4.19
N LYS A 89 5.98 -16.71 2.91
CA LYS A 89 5.22 -16.19 1.78
C LYS A 89 4.87 -17.35 0.86
N THR A 90 3.69 -17.31 0.26
CA THR A 90 3.23 -18.34 -0.70
C THR A 90 3.19 -17.84 -2.15
N GLU A 91 3.39 -16.53 -2.36
CA GLU A 91 3.52 -15.90 -3.67
C GLU A 91 4.65 -14.87 -3.64
N THR A 92 5.25 -14.64 -4.80
CA THR A 92 6.37 -13.70 -4.97
C THR A 92 5.87 -12.26 -5.10
N ASN A 93 6.78 -11.28 -5.01
CA ASN A 93 6.39 -9.86 -5.04
C ASN A 93 5.85 -9.47 -6.43
N ASP A 94 6.49 -9.94 -7.51
CA ASP A 94 6.09 -9.59 -8.87
C ASP A 94 4.77 -10.27 -9.24
N SER A 95 4.54 -11.52 -8.80
CA SER A 95 3.25 -12.21 -8.96
C SER A 95 2.10 -11.43 -8.32
N LEU A 96 2.29 -10.94 -7.09
CA LEU A 96 1.26 -10.16 -6.40
C LEU A 96 1.04 -8.79 -7.05
N ARG A 97 2.11 -8.12 -7.51
CA ARG A 97 2.00 -6.87 -8.24
C ARG A 97 1.24 -7.05 -9.55
N GLN A 98 1.52 -8.10 -10.31
CA GLN A 98 0.81 -8.42 -11.56
C GLN A 98 -0.68 -8.65 -11.31
N ARG A 99 -1.02 -9.44 -10.28
CA ARG A 99 -2.42 -9.68 -9.90
C ARG A 99 -3.14 -8.40 -9.48
N PHE A 100 -2.45 -7.49 -8.81
CA PHE A 100 -2.99 -6.17 -8.48
C PHE A 100 -3.31 -5.38 -9.73
N VAL A 101 -2.37 -5.25 -10.67
CA VAL A 101 -2.60 -4.52 -11.92
C VAL A 101 -3.73 -5.14 -12.72
N ASN A 102 -3.73 -6.47 -12.90
CA ASN A 102 -4.78 -7.19 -13.64
C ASN A 102 -6.19 -6.94 -13.08
N ARG A 103 -6.31 -6.75 -11.76
CA ARG A 103 -7.61 -6.45 -11.13
C ARG A 103 -7.97 -4.98 -11.25
N PHE A 104 -7.03 -4.09 -10.94
CA PHE A 104 -7.35 -2.69 -10.66
C PHE A 104 -7.16 -1.77 -11.85
N ALA A 105 -6.28 -2.09 -12.80
CA ALA A 105 -6.13 -1.30 -14.02
C ALA A 105 -7.42 -1.28 -14.85
N PRO A 106 -8.03 -2.41 -15.25
CA PRO A 106 -9.28 -2.38 -16.02
C PRO A 106 -10.41 -1.69 -15.25
N ALA A 107 -10.55 -1.97 -13.95
CA ALA A 107 -11.58 -1.33 -13.13
C ALA A 107 -11.42 0.20 -13.04
N ALA A 108 -10.19 0.71 -12.97
CA ALA A 108 -9.92 2.14 -13.00
C ALA A 108 -10.28 2.76 -14.36
N LEU A 109 -9.88 2.10 -15.46
CA LEU A 109 -10.19 2.56 -16.81
C LEU A 109 -11.70 2.59 -17.09
N ASP A 110 -12.45 1.57 -16.65
CA ASP A 110 -13.91 1.50 -16.77
C ASP A 110 -14.62 2.63 -16.01
N LEU A 111 -14.06 3.07 -14.87
CA LEU A 111 -14.55 4.22 -14.11
C LEU A 111 -14.19 5.57 -14.74
N GLY A 112 -13.39 5.58 -15.81
CA GLY A 112 -12.90 6.78 -16.49
C GLY A 112 -11.69 7.43 -15.81
N LEU A 113 -11.03 6.73 -14.88
CA LEU A 113 -9.72 7.14 -14.38
C LEU A 113 -8.64 6.86 -15.43
N LYS A 114 -7.58 7.64 -15.37
CA LYS A 114 -6.38 7.48 -16.21
C LYS A 114 -5.21 7.04 -15.35
N ILE A 115 -4.42 6.10 -15.85
CA ILE A 115 -3.17 5.68 -15.22
C ILE A 115 -2.03 6.45 -15.89
N HIS A 116 -1.32 7.22 -15.07
CA HIS A 116 -0.22 8.07 -15.51
C HIS A 116 1.07 7.71 -14.78
N ILE A 117 2.18 7.74 -15.51
CA ILE A 117 3.52 7.88 -14.93
C ILE A 117 3.65 9.32 -14.44
N VAL A 118 4.02 9.47 -13.17
CA VAL A 118 4.08 10.77 -12.49
C VAL A 118 5.49 11.08 -12.01
N GLU A 119 5.88 12.34 -12.11
CA GLU A 119 7.02 12.89 -11.38
C GLU A 119 6.49 13.64 -10.15
N LYS A 120 7.22 13.56 -9.04
CA LYS A 120 6.82 14.17 -7.77
C LYS A 120 7.90 15.08 -7.21
N ASP A 121 7.48 16.10 -6.48
CA ASP A 121 8.38 16.91 -5.66
C ASP A 121 8.79 16.18 -4.35
N GLU A 122 9.61 16.84 -3.55
CA GLU A 122 10.07 16.35 -2.23
C GLU A 122 8.93 16.11 -1.22
N ARG A 123 7.75 16.71 -1.45
CA ARG A 123 6.55 16.55 -0.62
C ARG A 123 5.65 15.43 -1.13
N GLY A 124 6.01 14.76 -2.23
CA GLY A 124 5.24 13.69 -2.85
C GLY A 124 4.06 14.21 -3.69
N MET A 125 4.05 15.50 -4.04
CA MET A 125 3.03 16.11 -4.89
C MET A 125 3.42 15.99 -6.35
N VAL A 126 2.44 15.70 -7.22
CA VAL A 126 2.67 15.50 -8.66
C VAL A 126 3.05 16.83 -9.32
N ILE A 127 4.20 16.88 -9.98
CA ILE A 127 4.68 18.05 -10.73
C ILE A 127 4.48 17.89 -12.23
N SER A 128 4.54 16.66 -12.73
CA SER A 128 4.29 16.32 -14.12
C SER A 128 3.68 14.92 -14.21
N LYS A 129 2.91 14.67 -15.27
CA LYS A 129 2.29 13.37 -15.52
C LYS A 129 2.16 13.11 -17.01
N LYS A 130 2.36 11.86 -17.41
CA LYS A 130 2.15 11.36 -18.77
C LYS A 130 1.40 10.03 -18.74
N PRO A 131 0.57 9.70 -19.75
CA PRO A 131 -0.04 8.38 -19.85
C PRO A 131 1.00 7.26 -19.76
N ASP A 132 0.66 6.16 -19.10
CA ASP A 132 1.48 4.93 -19.16
C ASP A 132 1.23 4.21 -20.49
N GLU A 133 2.08 4.46 -21.49
CA GLU A 133 1.97 3.85 -22.82
C GLU A 133 2.22 2.33 -22.81
N ASN A 134 2.88 1.81 -21.77
CA ASN A 134 3.08 0.37 -21.61
C ASN A 134 1.89 -0.31 -20.95
N LEU A 135 0.87 0.43 -20.52
CA LEU A 135 -0.35 -0.13 -19.95
C LEU A 135 -1.26 -0.69 -21.05
N ALA A 136 -1.19 -2.00 -21.29
CA ALA A 136 -1.99 -2.67 -22.31
C ALA A 136 -2.40 -4.07 -21.84
N PHE A 137 -3.57 -4.52 -22.27
CA PHE A 137 -3.96 -5.92 -22.08
C PHE A 137 -3.27 -6.79 -23.12
N ASP A 138 -2.48 -7.76 -22.67
CA ASP A 138 -1.86 -8.79 -23.50
C ASP A 138 -2.77 -10.03 -23.54
N GLU A 139 -3.42 -10.25 -24.67
CA GLU A 139 -4.31 -11.40 -24.89
C GLU A 139 -3.58 -12.75 -24.75
N ALA A 140 -2.28 -12.82 -25.08
CA ALA A 140 -1.54 -14.07 -25.06
C ALA A 140 -1.27 -14.57 -23.64
N SER A 141 -0.93 -13.67 -22.73
CA SER A 141 -0.68 -14.00 -21.32
C SER A 141 -1.90 -13.81 -20.41
N GLY A 142 -2.92 -13.08 -20.87
CA GLY A 142 -4.08 -12.68 -20.07
C GLY A 142 -3.75 -11.65 -18.98
N ASN A 143 -2.61 -10.99 -19.09
CA ASN A 143 -2.13 -9.99 -18.13
C ASN A 143 -2.15 -8.58 -18.72
N TRP A 144 -2.23 -7.59 -17.85
CA TRP A 144 -1.93 -6.22 -18.21
C TRP A 144 -0.42 -5.97 -18.10
N THR A 145 0.21 -5.53 -19.18
CA THR A 145 1.55 -4.93 -19.13
C THR A 145 1.46 -3.55 -18.47
N PHE A 146 2.54 -3.05 -17.88
CA PHE A 146 2.60 -1.73 -17.24
C PHE A 146 4.04 -1.26 -17.09
N THR A 147 4.24 0.05 -16.91
CA THR A 147 5.57 0.60 -16.61
C THR A 147 5.93 0.35 -15.15
N ASP A 148 7.17 -0.05 -14.88
CA ASP A 148 7.64 -0.28 -13.52
C ASP A 148 7.63 1.00 -12.66
N PRO A 149 7.45 0.87 -11.34
CA PRO A 149 7.62 1.98 -10.42
C PRO A 149 9.05 2.54 -10.41
N ASP A 150 9.20 3.80 -9.99
CA ASP A 150 10.50 4.37 -9.66
C ASP A 150 11.09 3.67 -8.43
N TRP A 151 12.02 2.74 -8.67
CA TRP A 151 12.67 1.99 -7.60
C TRP A 151 13.64 2.84 -6.77
N ASP A 152 14.15 3.96 -7.29
CA ASP A 152 14.96 4.89 -6.52
C ASP A 152 14.09 5.68 -5.53
N GLU A 153 12.88 6.10 -5.93
CA GLU A 153 11.85 6.60 -5.00
C GLU A 153 11.58 5.56 -3.90
N PHE A 154 11.32 4.31 -4.27
CA PHE A 154 11.05 3.24 -3.31
C PHE A 154 12.17 3.10 -2.27
N PHE A 155 13.42 2.95 -2.71
CA PHE A 155 14.55 2.74 -1.79
C PHE A 155 14.83 3.99 -0.93
N ARG A 156 14.61 5.19 -1.46
CA ARG A 156 14.69 6.43 -0.68
C ARG A 156 13.63 6.46 0.43
N VAL A 157 12.38 6.13 0.11
CA VAL A 157 11.25 6.17 1.06
C VAL A 157 11.44 5.16 2.19
N ILE A 158 11.81 3.90 1.90
CA ILE A 158 11.96 2.88 2.96
C ILE A 158 13.13 3.17 3.89
N ARG A 159 14.14 3.94 3.43
CA ARG A 159 15.28 4.39 4.25
C ARG A 159 14.99 5.65 5.05
N GLY A 160 13.76 6.18 5.00
CA GLY A 160 13.38 7.36 5.76
C GLY A 160 13.43 8.68 5.00
N GLY A 161 13.76 8.67 3.71
CA GLY A 161 13.87 9.87 2.86
C GLY A 161 12.60 10.22 2.08
N GLY A 162 11.43 9.70 2.47
CA GLY A 162 10.16 10.02 1.85
C GLY A 162 9.46 11.23 2.48
N PRO A 163 8.36 11.69 1.87
CA PRO A 163 7.76 13.00 2.17
C PRO A 163 7.19 13.12 3.58
N CYS A 164 6.89 12.00 4.24
CA CYS A 164 6.26 11.99 5.57
C CYS A 164 7.05 11.19 6.62
N ASN A 165 8.20 10.60 6.30
CA ASN A 165 8.89 9.67 7.21
C ASN A 165 9.27 10.35 8.55
N ALA A 166 9.90 11.52 8.49
CA ALA A 166 10.27 12.29 9.68
C ALA A 166 9.05 12.66 10.53
N ALA A 167 7.98 13.17 9.91
CA ALA A 167 6.73 13.51 10.59
C ALA A 167 6.06 12.29 11.24
N ARG A 168 5.99 11.14 10.55
CA ARG A 168 5.36 9.91 11.06
C ARG A 168 6.13 9.32 12.25
N THR A 169 7.45 9.23 12.13
CA THR A 169 8.31 8.74 13.23
C THR A 169 8.32 9.71 14.41
N GLY A 170 8.37 11.02 14.15
CA GLY A 170 8.28 12.07 15.16
C GLY A 170 6.97 12.00 15.94
N LEU A 171 5.83 11.87 15.26
CA LEU A 171 4.53 11.70 15.91
C LEU A 171 4.51 10.44 16.80
N ARG A 172 5.02 9.31 16.30
CA ARG A 172 5.06 8.08 17.10
C ARG A 172 5.96 8.21 18.33
N ARG A 173 7.12 8.84 18.19
CA ARG A 173 8.04 9.14 19.29
C ARG A 173 7.36 10.03 20.33
N MET A 174 6.80 11.15 19.89
CA MET A 174 6.07 12.09 20.74
C MET A 174 4.95 11.39 21.52
N SER A 175 4.07 10.62 20.85
CA SER A 175 2.99 9.88 21.51
C SER A 175 3.52 8.86 22.52
N TYR A 176 4.63 8.19 22.20
CA TYR A 176 5.24 7.26 23.13
C TYR A 176 5.84 8.00 24.35
N GLU A 177 6.60 9.06 24.15
CA GLU A 177 7.23 9.82 25.24
C GLU A 177 6.20 10.49 26.14
N GLN A 178 5.25 11.22 25.57
CA GLN A 178 4.18 11.88 26.34
C GLN A 178 3.28 10.88 27.05
N GLY A 179 3.05 9.70 26.48
CA GLY A 179 2.29 8.61 27.11
C GLY A 179 3.05 7.84 28.20
N GLN A 180 4.30 8.20 28.51
CA GLN A 180 5.13 7.42 29.46
C GLN A 180 4.51 7.33 30.85
N TRP A 181 3.93 8.43 31.35
CA TRP A 181 3.32 8.45 32.69
C TRP A 181 2.12 7.50 32.77
N VAL A 182 1.29 7.41 31.72
CA VAL A 182 0.17 6.46 31.64
C VAL A 182 0.68 5.03 31.70
N ARG A 183 1.73 4.70 30.91
CA ARG A 183 2.32 3.36 30.93
C ARG A 183 2.89 3.01 32.30
N LYS A 184 3.53 3.96 32.98
CA LYS A 184 4.02 3.78 34.35
C LYS A 184 2.87 3.59 35.34
N ALA A 185 1.79 4.35 35.22
CA ALA A 185 0.64 4.22 36.10
C ALA A 185 -0.04 2.84 35.96
N ILE A 186 -0.25 2.37 34.72
CA ILE A 186 -0.79 1.03 34.46
C ILE A 186 0.16 -0.06 34.97
N ALA A 187 1.45 0.04 34.70
CA ALA A 187 2.42 -0.99 35.08
C ALA A 187 2.66 -1.07 36.60
N SER A 188 2.61 0.05 37.31
CA SER A 188 2.85 0.10 38.75
C SER A 188 1.58 0.00 39.61
N GLY A 189 0.40 0.15 39.01
CA GLY A 189 -0.88 0.28 39.73
C GLY A 189 -0.98 1.56 40.57
N LYS A 190 -0.01 2.46 40.49
CA LYS A 190 0.03 3.73 41.25
C LYS A 190 -0.25 4.88 40.30
N VAL A 191 -1.22 5.73 40.65
CA VAL A 191 -1.51 6.94 39.89
C VAL A 191 -0.39 7.95 40.12
N SER A 192 0.40 8.23 39.08
CA SER A 192 1.26 9.42 39.04
C SER A 192 0.53 10.54 38.32
N VAL A 193 0.59 11.75 38.86
CA VAL A 193 0.11 12.96 38.16
C VAL A 193 0.83 13.11 36.81
N PRO A 194 0.16 13.63 35.76
CA PRO A 194 0.81 13.93 34.50
C PRO A 194 2.02 14.84 34.71
N PRO A 195 3.10 14.72 33.90
CA PRO A 195 4.16 15.71 33.89
C PRO A 195 3.55 17.10 33.65
N ALA A 196 4.06 18.13 34.32
CA ALA A 196 3.65 19.50 34.06
C ALA A 196 3.89 19.84 32.57
N ALA A 197 2.92 20.54 31.96
CA ALA A 197 2.94 20.92 30.55
C ALA A 197 4.04 21.94 30.24
#